data_AF-A0A838VIH5-F1
#
_entry.id   AF-A0A838VIH5-F1
#
_cell.length_a   1.000
_cell.length_b   1.000
_cell.length_c   1.000
_cell.angle_alpha   90.00
_cell.angle_beta   90.00
_cell.angle_gamma   90.00
#
_symmetry.space_group_name_H-M   'P 1'
#
loop_
_entity.id
_entity.type
_entity.pdbx_description
1 polymer ?
#
loop_
_entity_poly.entity_id
_entity_poly.type
_entity_poly.pdbx_seq_one_letter_code
_entity_poly.pdbx_strand_id
1 'polypeptide(L)'
;MSVNLFDANFYRSVNPDLVAAGLKTEAQLLSHFQTYGLNEGREFSPFANLKFYRASNPDLASAGLTNNNQLLQHLQNFGIAEGRQFSEFVDLNFYLAANPDVRQLFGNNKEQAFEHLRALGVNEGRQVSEFFDINYYRSHNQDLIKAGLNCQQIIEHFEKYGLNEGRQFSPTFDLNYYRDVYPDLVAAKLTNRQLYEHFQLFGLDEGRQSSPSFNIGGYIAVNADLKASGLNKHQLYTHYSLSGQKEGRNTNYVKISNLLFSGKEGDTGTFQIQLSQAPAANVTISFSVDNFLTIDADRDASNGTQNTLTFTPTDWNQLHTVKFIAEKDGSSSDRLFDNKIAYTLSGGQIGSSAVDLGTVTNTYVPDPNHFQIEIDYRNDYLNFWTPHRREIALLAANDWAKLIATQESSFVLNNVTLQQIEANGQNAFAFTINRYIDGLLIFASAYDHDNAAAWGGFVWGGGIDTSPLPRIGEIAINAIDNAMKSDRTIYSIVSHEIGHALGLLGLNYTGSQFVTQVGNSSFFTGPYS
;
A
#
# COMPACT_ATOMS: atom_id res chain seq x y z
N MET A 1 42.89 -21.84 6.86
CA MET A 1 44.11 -20.99 6.94
C MET A 1 43.64 -19.63 7.41
N SER A 2 44.41 -18.87 8.20
CA SER A 2 43.93 -17.54 8.65
C SER A 2 43.60 -16.66 7.45
N VAL A 3 42.35 -16.20 7.35
CA VAL A 3 41.88 -15.34 6.26
C VAL A 3 42.38 -13.91 6.48
N ASN A 4 42.99 -13.30 5.46
CA ASN A 4 43.36 -11.88 5.56
C ASN A 4 42.16 -11.00 5.25
N LEU A 5 41.68 -10.26 6.25
CA LEU A 5 40.52 -9.36 6.14
C LEU A 5 40.91 -7.89 6.01
N PHE A 6 42.18 -7.55 6.26
CA PHE A 6 42.67 -6.18 6.16
C PHE A 6 42.89 -5.78 4.71
N ASP A 7 42.27 -4.67 4.30
CA ASP A 7 42.50 -4.05 3.01
C ASP A 7 43.15 -2.68 3.21
N ALA A 8 44.42 -2.56 2.85
CA ALA A 8 45.18 -1.33 3.04
C ALA A 8 44.68 -0.16 2.18
N ASN A 9 44.16 -0.43 0.99
CA ASN A 9 43.67 0.62 0.10
C ASN A 9 42.35 1.19 0.65
N PHE A 10 41.46 0.32 1.10
CA PHE A 10 40.21 0.70 1.77
C PHE A 10 40.49 1.40 3.11
N TYR A 11 41.35 0.83 3.95
CA TYR A 11 41.72 1.45 5.23
C TYR A 11 42.27 2.86 5.04
N ARG A 12 43.08 3.10 4.01
CA ARG A 12 43.56 4.44 3.67
C ARG A 12 42.46 5.34 3.12
N SER A 13 41.53 4.83 2.31
CA SER A 13 40.49 5.67 1.68
C SER A 13 39.48 6.21 2.68
N VAL A 14 39.14 5.41 3.70
CA VAL A 14 38.17 5.81 4.75
C VAL A 14 38.81 6.56 5.93
N ASN A 15 40.15 6.61 6.00
CA ASN A 15 40.90 7.32 7.03
C ASN A 15 41.84 8.39 6.42
N PRO A 16 41.31 9.55 5.98
CA PRO A 16 42.09 10.58 5.30
C PRO A 16 43.17 11.23 6.20
N ASP A 17 43.04 11.13 7.53
CA ASP A 17 44.05 11.55 8.49
C ASP A 17 45.37 10.77 8.34
N LEU A 18 45.31 9.50 7.92
CA LEU A 18 46.51 8.68 7.69
C LEU A 18 47.31 9.14 6.46
N VAL A 19 46.60 9.67 5.46
CA VAL A 19 47.22 10.29 4.28
C VAL A 19 47.98 11.55 4.70
N ALA A 20 47.37 12.39 5.55
CA ALA A 20 48.01 13.59 6.10
C ALA A 20 49.22 13.25 6.99
N ALA A 21 49.15 12.14 7.74
CA ALA A 21 50.26 11.60 8.53
C ALA A 21 51.36 10.92 7.68
N GLY A 22 51.19 10.82 6.36
CA GLY A 22 52.20 10.31 5.44
C GLY A 22 52.34 8.78 5.42
N LEU A 23 51.36 8.04 5.94
CA LEU A 23 51.34 6.57 5.88
C LEU A 23 50.94 6.15 4.46
N LYS A 24 51.89 5.56 3.72
CA LYS A 24 51.71 5.25 2.28
C LYS A 24 51.80 3.76 1.98
N THR A 25 52.60 3.01 2.74
CA THR A 25 52.83 1.58 2.46
C THR A 25 51.83 0.71 3.19
N GLU A 26 51.57 -0.48 2.64
CA GLU A 26 50.72 -1.49 3.27
C GLU A 26 51.23 -1.86 4.67
N ALA A 27 52.55 -2.01 4.85
CA ALA A 27 53.14 -2.30 6.15
C ALA A 27 52.91 -1.18 7.20
N GLN A 28 52.98 0.09 6.79
CA GLN A 28 52.69 1.22 7.67
C GLN A 28 51.21 1.24 8.09
N LEU A 29 50.31 1.02 7.12
CA LEU A 29 48.87 1.03 7.36
C LEU A 29 48.44 -0.17 8.23
N LEU A 30 49.00 -1.36 7.97
CA LEU A 30 48.76 -2.55 8.79
C LEU A 30 49.27 -2.35 10.21
N SER A 31 50.48 -1.81 10.38
CA SER A 31 51.05 -1.51 11.69
C SER A 31 50.18 -0.50 12.47
N HIS A 32 49.71 0.57 11.81
CA HIS A 32 48.79 1.52 12.42
C HIS A 32 47.46 0.86 12.80
N PHE A 33 46.87 0.06 11.90
CA PHE A 33 45.62 -0.65 12.17
C PHE A 33 45.75 -1.58 13.39
N GLN A 34 46.82 -2.37 13.46
CA GLN A 34 47.06 -3.28 14.58
C GLN A 34 47.33 -2.55 15.90
N THR A 35 48.02 -1.41 15.85
CA THR A 35 48.41 -0.65 17.05
C THR A 35 47.28 0.23 17.59
N TYR A 36 46.57 0.91 16.69
CA TYR A 36 45.58 1.94 17.04
C TYR A 36 44.20 1.62 16.44
N GLY A 37 44.15 1.38 15.13
CA GLY A 37 42.88 1.31 14.38
C GLY A 37 41.90 0.26 14.90
N LEU A 38 42.40 -0.92 15.33
CA LEU A 38 41.58 -1.97 15.91
C LEU A 38 40.92 -1.53 17.20
N ASN A 39 41.66 -0.90 18.11
CA ASN A 39 41.10 -0.43 19.39
C ASN A 39 40.17 0.77 19.19
N GLU A 40 40.46 1.63 18.21
CA GLU A 40 39.62 2.76 17.80
C GLU A 40 38.35 2.31 17.05
N GLY A 41 38.30 1.06 16.60
CA GLY A 41 37.16 0.53 15.84
C GLY A 41 37.07 1.07 14.41
N ARG A 42 38.19 1.49 13.82
CA ARG A 42 38.25 2.00 12.45
C ARG A 42 37.86 0.92 11.43
N GLU A 43 37.11 1.33 10.41
CA GLU A 43 36.78 0.48 9.26
C GLU A 43 38.06 0.08 8.51
N PHE A 44 38.23 -1.21 8.23
CA PHE A 44 39.49 -1.79 7.73
C PHE A 44 39.32 -2.76 6.57
N SER A 45 38.08 -3.05 6.22
CA SER A 45 37.73 -3.99 5.19
C SER A 45 36.46 -3.51 4.51
N PRO A 46 36.36 -3.60 3.17
CA PRO A 46 35.11 -3.39 2.47
C PRO A 46 34.07 -4.49 2.74
N PHE A 47 34.47 -5.62 3.31
CA PHE A 47 33.61 -6.80 3.47
C PHE A 47 33.41 -7.24 4.91
N ALA A 48 34.16 -6.70 5.87
CA ALA A 48 34.12 -7.16 7.25
C ALA A 48 33.93 -6.00 8.22
N ASN A 49 32.93 -6.14 9.09
CA ASN A 49 32.60 -5.14 10.10
C ASN A 49 32.56 -5.79 11.48
N LEU A 50 33.54 -5.49 12.34
CA LEU A 50 33.63 -6.10 13.68
C LEU A 50 32.51 -5.66 14.63
N LYS A 51 31.90 -4.48 14.41
CA LYS A 51 30.73 -4.06 15.17
C LYS A 51 29.54 -4.95 14.84
N PHE A 52 29.29 -5.18 13.56
CA PHE A 52 28.26 -6.11 13.09
C PHE A 52 28.56 -7.54 13.54
N TYR A 53 29.78 -8.03 13.33
CA TYR A 53 30.20 -9.37 13.73
C TYR A 53 29.92 -9.65 15.22
N ARG A 54 30.22 -8.69 16.09
CA ARG A 54 29.89 -8.79 17.52
C ARG A 54 28.38 -8.85 17.78
N ALA A 55 27.61 -7.98 17.14
CA ALA A 55 26.17 -7.88 17.35
C ALA A 55 25.43 -9.14 16.87
N SER A 56 25.84 -9.68 15.72
CA SER A 56 25.23 -10.85 15.09
C SER A 56 25.66 -12.19 15.70
N ASN A 57 26.68 -12.19 16.58
CA ASN A 57 27.22 -13.38 17.23
C ASN A 57 27.37 -13.17 18.75
N PRO A 58 26.25 -13.03 19.49
CA PRO A 58 26.27 -12.73 20.92
C PRO A 58 26.91 -13.84 21.78
N ASP A 59 27.02 -15.06 21.24
CA ASP A 59 27.72 -16.18 21.87
C ASP A 59 29.22 -15.91 22.06
N LEU A 60 29.85 -15.11 21.18
CA LEU A 60 31.27 -14.77 21.28
C LEU A 60 31.58 -13.98 22.55
N ALA A 61 30.67 -13.11 22.97
CA ALA A 61 30.81 -12.38 24.23
C ALA A 61 30.77 -13.35 25.43
N SER A 62 29.90 -14.36 25.38
CA SER A 62 29.82 -15.41 26.40
C SER A 62 31.06 -16.30 26.42
N ALA A 63 31.72 -16.46 25.27
CA ALA A 63 33.02 -17.13 25.14
C ALA A 63 34.22 -16.26 25.56
N GLY A 64 33.99 -15.04 26.06
CA GLY A 64 35.04 -14.14 26.58
C GLY A 64 35.73 -13.27 25.53
N LEU A 65 35.21 -13.21 24.30
CA LEU A 65 35.74 -12.35 23.24
C LEU A 65 35.09 -10.97 23.37
N THR A 66 35.73 -10.08 24.12
CA THR A 66 35.16 -8.78 24.53
C THR A 66 35.78 -7.58 23.80
N ASN A 67 36.91 -7.75 23.13
CA ASN A 67 37.60 -6.68 22.40
C ASN A 67 37.79 -6.95 20.90
N ASN A 68 38.09 -5.90 20.13
CA ASN A 68 38.22 -5.97 18.67
C ASN A 68 39.37 -6.87 18.19
N ASN A 69 40.47 -6.95 18.94
CA ASN A 69 41.58 -7.85 18.61
C ASN A 69 41.15 -9.32 18.68
N GLN A 70 40.48 -9.71 19.76
CA GLN A 70 39.95 -11.07 19.93
C GLN A 70 38.92 -11.42 18.84
N LEU A 71 38.01 -10.50 18.54
CA LEU A 71 37.00 -10.71 17.50
C LEU A 71 37.60 -10.82 16.10
N LEU A 72 38.58 -9.97 15.77
CA LEU A 72 39.29 -10.08 14.48
C LEU A 72 39.99 -11.44 14.39
N GLN A 73 40.76 -11.83 15.40
CA GLN A 73 41.45 -13.12 15.41
C GLN A 73 40.47 -14.29 15.27
N HIS A 74 39.33 -14.24 15.98
CA HIS A 74 38.31 -15.27 15.85
C HIS A 74 37.71 -15.31 14.45
N LEU A 75 37.35 -14.15 13.88
CA LEU A 75 36.79 -14.08 12.54
C LEU A 75 37.76 -14.64 11.49
N GLN A 76 39.04 -14.28 11.57
CA GLN A 76 40.08 -14.73 10.64
C GLN A 76 40.37 -16.22 10.72
N ASN A 77 40.35 -16.79 11.93
CA ASN A 77 40.75 -18.19 12.16
C ASN A 77 39.57 -19.18 12.11
N PHE A 78 38.36 -18.72 12.44
CA PHE A 78 37.19 -19.58 12.59
C PHE A 78 35.95 -18.99 11.92
N GLY A 79 35.64 -17.72 12.17
CA GLY A 79 34.36 -17.14 11.79
C GLY A 79 34.02 -17.22 10.29
N ILE A 80 35.00 -17.01 9.41
CA ILE A 80 34.81 -17.17 7.96
C ILE A 80 34.50 -18.62 7.61
N ALA A 81 35.30 -19.58 8.10
CA ALA A 81 35.10 -21.01 7.84
C ALA A 81 33.76 -21.52 8.38
N GLU A 82 33.38 -21.08 9.58
CA GLU A 82 32.10 -21.36 10.21
C GLU A 82 30.93 -20.76 9.41
N GLY A 83 31.14 -19.65 8.71
CA GLY A 83 30.10 -18.94 7.97
C GLY A 83 29.25 -18.07 8.87
N ARG A 84 29.86 -17.52 9.92
CA ARG A 84 29.22 -16.58 10.82
C ARG A 84 28.92 -15.27 10.09
N GLN A 85 27.87 -14.56 10.52
CA GLN A 85 27.48 -13.27 9.96
C GLN A 85 28.50 -12.19 10.38
N PHE A 86 29.33 -11.70 9.45
CA PHE A 86 30.42 -10.73 9.71
C PHE A 86 30.31 -9.41 8.94
N SER A 87 29.36 -9.35 8.00
CA SER A 87 28.94 -8.16 7.30
C SER A 87 27.44 -8.23 7.12
N GLU A 88 26.83 -7.05 7.09
CA GLU A 88 25.40 -6.90 6.86
C GLU A 88 25.00 -7.24 5.42
N PHE A 89 25.95 -7.19 4.49
CA PHE A 89 25.69 -7.30 3.05
C PHE A 89 26.49 -8.42 2.37
N VAL A 90 27.28 -9.18 3.12
CA VAL A 90 28.00 -10.35 2.61
C VAL A 90 27.60 -11.57 3.41
N ASP A 91 26.97 -12.53 2.73
CA ASP A 91 26.70 -13.86 3.26
C ASP A 91 27.37 -14.91 2.38
N LEU A 92 28.35 -15.63 2.93
CA LEU A 92 29.12 -16.63 2.18
C LEU A 92 28.34 -17.92 1.91
N ASN A 93 27.35 -18.26 2.75
CA ASN A 93 26.46 -19.39 2.48
C ASN A 93 25.57 -19.05 1.28
N PHE A 94 25.00 -17.84 1.29
CA PHE A 94 24.24 -17.33 0.17
C PHE A 94 25.10 -17.23 -1.09
N TYR A 95 26.29 -16.63 -1.02
CA TYR A 95 27.17 -16.46 -2.17
C TYR A 95 27.50 -17.79 -2.85
N LEU A 96 27.75 -18.85 -2.09
CA LEU A 96 27.96 -20.19 -2.65
C LEU A 96 26.67 -20.78 -3.25
N ALA A 97 25.50 -20.53 -2.66
CA ALA A 97 24.22 -20.97 -3.23
C ALA A 97 23.87 -20.23 -4.52
N ALA A 98 24.15 -18.94 -4.59
CA ALA A 98 23.89 -18.06 -5.72
C ALA A 98 24.86 -18.25 -6.90
N ASN A 99 26.04 -18.84 -6.64
CA ASN A 99 27.10 -19.01 -7.62
C ASN A 99 27.53 -20.49 -7.73
N PRO A 100 26.75 -21.33 -8.44
CA PRO A 100 26.99 -22.76 -8.54
C PRO A 100 28.37 -23.13 -9.10
N ASP A 101 28.94 -22.29 -9.97
CA ASP A 101 30.29 -22.45 -10.51
C ASP A 101 31.36 -22.30 -9.42
N VAL A 102 31.23 -21.30 -8.54
CA VAL A 102 32.12 -21.11 -7.38
C VAL A 102 31.97 -22.29 -6.42
N ARG A 103 30.74 -22.73 -6.17
CA ARG A 103 30.46 -23.89 -5.32
C ARG A 103 30.97 -25.20 -5.93
N GLN A 104 30.97 -25.35 -7.25
CA GLN A 104 31.55 -26.50 -7.93
C GLN A 104 33.08 -26.54 -7.76
N LEU A 105 33.73 -25.38 -7.79
CA LEU A 105 35.19 -25.28 -7.64
C LEU A 105 35.66 -25.53 -6.19
N PHE A 106 34.95 -24.99 -5.20
CA PHE A 106 35.41 -24.97 -3.81
C PHE A 106 34.54 -25.77 -2.84
N GLY A 107 33.45 -26.36 -3.30
CA GLY A 107 32.46 -27.00 -2.43
C GLY A 107 31.85 -26.00 -1.46
N ASN A 108 31.74 -26.38 -0.19
CA ASN A 108 31.28 -25.49 0.89
C ASN A 108 32.46 -24.77 1.61
N ASN A 109 33.64 -24.68 1.00
CA ASN A 109 34.79 -24.00 1.61
C ASN A 109 34.61 -22.47 1.56
N LYS A 110 34.15 -21.91 2.68
CA LYS A 110 33.86 -20.47 2.81
C LYS A 110 35.09 -19.59 2.80
N GLU A 111 36.26 -20.09 3.24
CA GLU A 111 37.51 -19.34 3.13
C GLU A 111 37.86 -19.11 1.65
N GLN A 112 37.77 -20.14 0.81
CA GLN A 112 38.01 -20.02 -0.63
C GLN A 112 36.90 -19.21 -1.34
N ALA A 113 35.65 -19.34 -0.89
CA ALA A 113 34.56 -18.54 -1.40
C ALA A 113 34.77 -17.04 -1.13
N PHE A 114 35.22 -16.68 0.08
CA PHE A 114 35.57 -15.31 0.44
C PHE A 114 36.72 -14.76 -0.42
N GLU A 115 37.76 -15.58 -0.64
CA GLU A 115 38.88 -15.20 -1.52
C GLU A 115 38.42 -14.95 -2.96
N HIS A 116 37.57 -15.82 -3.51
CA HIS A 116 36.97 -15.60 -4.82
C HIS A 116 36.10 -14.35 -4.85
N LEU A 117 35.25 -14.14 -3.83
CA LEU A 117 34.38 -12.97 -3.72
C LEU A 117 35.20 -11.67 -3.83
N ARG A 118 36.26 -11.56 -3.02
CA ARG A 118 37.14 -10.39 -2.99
C ARG A 118 37.89 -10.19 -4.31
N ALA A 119 38.43 -11.28 -4.89
CA ALA A 119 39.28 -11.18 -6.07
C ALA A 119 38.47 -10.91 -7.36
N LEU A 120 37.31 -11.54 -7.49
CA LEU A 120 36.54 -11.60 -8.74
C LEU A 120 35.07 -11.26 -8.52
N GLY A 121 34.43 -11.85 -7.50
CA GLY A 121 32.98 -11.87 -7.40
C GLY A 121 32.31 -10.49 -7.38
N VAL A 122 32.86 -9.56 -6.59
CA VAL A 122 32.35 -8.18 -6.57
C VAL A 122 32.54 -7.50 -7.92
N ASN A 123 33.74 -7.60 -8.52
CA ASN A 123 34.02 -6.98 -9.82
C ASN A 123 33.14 -7.54 -10.95
N GLU A 124 32.77 -8.82 -10.87
CA GLU A 124 31.85 -9.49 -11.78
C GLU A 124 30.38 -9.12 -11.53
N GLY A 125 30.07 -8.39 -10.45
CA GLY A 125 28.71 -8.00 -10.07
C GLY A 125 27.87 -9.19 -9.60
N ARG A 126 28.49 -10.23 -9.03
CA ARG A 126 27.77 -11.39 -8.48
C ARG A 126 26.94 -10.98 -7.28
N GLN A 127 25.82 -11.65 -7.07
CA GLN A 127 24.99 -11.40 -5.89
C GLN A 127 25.66 -11.97 -4.63
N VAL A 128 25.81 -11.12 -3.61
CA VAL A 128 26.59 -11.40 -2.39
C VAL A 128 25.75 -11.48 -1.11
N SER A 129 24.49 -11.07 -1.21
CA SER A 129 23.51 -11.09 -0.12
C SER A 129 22.15 -11.52 -0.64
N GLU A 130 21.38 -12.17 0.24
CA GLU A 130 20.00 -12.57 -0.03
C GLU A 130 19.10 -11.36 -0.34
N PHE A 131 19.33 -10.23 0.32
CA PHE A 131 18.41 -9.09 0.29
C PHE A 131 18.89 -7.90 -0.53
N PHE A 132 20.15 -7.90 -0.99
CA PHE A 132 20.75 -6.82 -1.77
C PHE A 132 21.24 -7.32 -3.13
N ASP A 133 20.73 -6.71 -4.20
CA ASP A 133 21.16 -6.98 -5.57
C ASP A 133 21.93 -5.77 -6.13
N ILE A 134 23.24 -5.95 -6.30
CA ILE A 134 24.17 -4.92 -6.80
C ILE A 134 23.73 -4.38 -8.18
N ASN A 135 23.29 -5.27 -9.07
CA ASN A 135 22.93 -4.90 -10.43
C ASN A 135 21.58 -4.19 -10.47
N TYR A 136 20.63 -4.65 -9.67
CA TYR A 136 19.34 -3.98 -9.49
C TYR A 136 19.55 -2.57 -8.90
N TYR A 137 20.29 -2.46 -7.79
CA TYR A 137 20.58 -1.18 -7.15
C TYR A 137 21.29 -0.21 -8.11
N ARG A 138 22.28 -0.65 -8.89
CA ARG A 138 22.93 0.19 -9.92
C ARG A 138 21.93 0.65 -10.98
N SER A 139 21.12 -0.26 -11.53
CA SER A 139 20.24 0.04 -12.67
C SER A 139 19.03 0.90 -12.31
N HIS A 140 18.55 0.83 -11.07
CA HIS A 140 17.37 1.59 -10.61
C HIS A 140 17.73 2.99 -10.10
N ASN A 141 19.03 3.27 -9.88
CA ASN A 141 19.50 4.56 -9.37
C ASN A 141 20.33 5.28 -10.45
N GLN A 142 19.66 6.13 -11.25
CA GLN A 142 20.24 6.73 -12.47
C GLN A 142 21.49 7.59 -12.21
N ASP A 143 21.60 8.20 -11.04
CA ASP A 143 22.78 8.97 -10.62
C ASP A 143 24.01 8.07 -10.47
N LEU A 144 23.84 6.83 -10.00
CA LEU A 144 24.94 5.87 -9.86
C LEU A 144 25.45 5.40 -11.24
N ILE A 145 24.55 5.25 -12.20
CA ILE A 145 24.91 4.96 -13.61
C ILE A 145 25.71 6.12 -14.18
N LYS A 146 25.23 7.36 -14.00
CA LYS A 146 25.91 8.58 -14.49
C LYS A 146 27.28 8.78 -13.85
N ALA A 147 27.42 8.42 -12.57
CA ALA A 147 28.69 8.47 -11.85
C ALA A 147 29.68 7.38 -12.28
N GLY A 148 29.24 6.36 -13.03
CA GLY A 148 30.12 5.30 -13.54
C GLY A 148 30.73 4.44 -12.43
N LEU A 149 30.04 4.28 -11.30
CA LEU A 149 30.57 3.56 -10.13
C LEU A 149 30.78 2.07 -10.44
N ASN A 150 31.95 1.55 -10.06
CA ASN A 150 32.23 0.11 -10.12
C ASN A 150 31.44 -0.65 -9.03
N CYS A 151 31.42 -1.99 -9.05
CA CYS A 151 30.60 -2.77 -8.13
C CYS A 151 30.97 -2.57 -6.66
N GLN A 152 32.26 -2.40 -6.37
CA GLN A 152 32.74 -2.13 -5.02
C GLN A 152 32.19 -0.79 -4.50
N GLN A 153 32.27 0.26 -5.32
CA GLN A 153 31.72 1.58 -5.00
C GLN A 153 30.20 1.56 -4.88
N ILE A 154 29.51 0.69 -5.61
CA ILE A 154 28.06 0.51 -5.52
C ILE A 154 27.66 -0.08 -4.16
N ILE A 155 28.39 -1.11 -3.69
CA ILE A 155 28.20 -1.64 -2.33
C ILE A 155 28.45 -0.53 -1.31
N GLU A 156 29.62 0.11 -1.33
CA GLU A 156 29.97 1.19 -0.40
C GLU A 156 28.94 2.32 -0.38
N HIS A 157 28.42 2.72 -1.54
CA HIS A 157 27.36 3.72 -1.62
C HIS A 157 26.07 3.21 -0.97
N PHE A 158 25.68 1.95 -1.20
CA PHE A 158 24.49 1.38 -0.56
C PHE A 158 24.61 1.38 0.96
N GLU A 159 25.74 0.90 1.49
CA GLU A 159 25.99 0.82 2.93
C GLU A 159 25.97 2.21 3.59
N LYS A 160 26.61 3.19 2.96
CA LYS A 160 26.79 4.52 3.54
C LYS A 160 25.58 5.43 3.37
N TYR A 161 24.92 5.35 2.22
CA TYR A 161 23.87 6.28 1.82
C TYR A 161 22.58 5.56 1.42
N GLY A 162 22.67 4.58 0.52
CA GLY A 162 21.51 4.06 -0.19
C GLY A 162 20.40 3.52 0.69
N LEU A 163 20.75 2.73 1.71
CA LEU A 163 19.77 2.21 2.67
C LEU A 163 19.11 3.35 3.45
N ASN A 164 19.89 4.28 3.98
CA ASN A 164 19.40 5.42 4.78
C ASN A 164 18.58 6.41 3.93
N GLU A 165 18.85 6.50 2.63
CA GLU A 165 18.09 7.30 1.66
C GLU A 165 16.81 6.59 1.20
N GLY A 166 16.63 5.30 1.51
CA GLY A 166 15.42 4.54 1.14
C GLY A 166 15.37 4.22 -0.35
N ARG A 167 16.53 4.13 -0.99
CA ARG A 167 16.64 3.79 -2.41
C ARG A 167 16.22 2.34 -2.66
N GLN A 168 15.72 2.04 -3.85
CA GLN A 168 15.37 0.68 -4.25
C GLN A 168 16.64 -0.12 -4.59
N PHE A 169 16.83 -1.27 -3.92
CA PHE A 169 18.06 -2.06 -3.99
C PHE A 169 17.84 -3.57 -4.22
N SER A 170 16.59 -4.00 -4.28
CA SER A 170 16.21 -5.35 -4.65
C SER A 170 14.82 -5.34 -5.29
N PRO A 171 14.53 -6.21 -6.26
CA PRO A 171 13.19 -6.38 -6.78
C PRO A 171 12.22 -7.00 -5.75
N THR A 172 12.75 -7.71 -4.75
CA THR A 172 11.96 -8.42 -3.73
C THR A 172 11.72 -7.62 -2.46
N PHE A 173 12.40 -6.49 -2.28
CA PHE A 173 12.23 -5.64 -1.11
C PHE A 173 12.30 -4.17 -1.50
N ASP A 174 11.18 -3.48 -1.30
CA ASP A 174 11.03 -2.04 -1.39
C ASP A 174 10.76 -1.50 0.01
N LEU A 175 11.72 -0.75 0.53
CA LEU A 175 11.71 -0.25 1.91
C LEU A 175 10.55 0.71 2.17
N ASN A 176 10.22 1.55 1.19
CA ASN A 176 9.14 2.54 1.33
C ASN A 176 7.80 1.84 1.29
N TYR A 177 7.61 0.92 0.33
CA TYR A 177 6.44 0.06 0.31
C TYR A 177 6.25 -0.71 1.62
N TYR A 178 7.32 -1.35 2.12
CA TYR A 178 7.27 -2.12 3.35
C TYR A 178 6.93 -1.26 4.56
N ARG A 179 7.37 0.00 4.61
CA ARG A 179 6.95 0.92 5.67
C ARG A 179 5.47 1.24 5.58
N ASP A 180 5.01 1.65 4.41
CA ASP A 180 3.71 2.28 4.25
C ASP A 180 2.55 1.27 4.32
N VAL A 181 2.79 0.02 3.90
CA VAL A 181 1.75 -1.02 3.84
C VAL A 181 1.40 -1.60 5.22
N TYR A 182 2.27 -1.43 6.22
CA TYR A 182 2.08 -2.01 7.55
C TYR A 182 1.88 -0.91 8.60
N PRO A 183 0.63 -0.70 9.09
CA PRO A 183 0.32 0.36 10.05
C PRO A 183 1.15 0.30 11.35
N ASP A 184 1.54 -0.90 11.79
CA ASP A 184 2.41 -1.08 12.96
C ASP A 184 3.82 -0.52 12.72
N LEU A 185 4.35 -0.63 11.50
CA LEU A 185 5.66 -0.08 11.13
C LEU A 185 5.60 1.45 10.96
N VAL A 186 4.51 1.97 10.41
CA VAL A 186 4.24 3.43 10.36
C VAL A 186 4.19 4.00 11.78
N ALA A 187 3.43 3.37 12.67
CA ALA A 187 3.30 3.80 14.06
C ALA A 187 4.63 3.72 14.83
N ALA A 188 5.44 2.69 14.56
CA ALA A 188 6.73 2.49 15.20
C ALA A 188 7.80 3.52 14.76
N LYS A 189 7.59 4.23 13.65
CA LYS A 189 8.51 5.26 13.12
C LYS A 189 9.97 4.78 13.03
N LEU A 190 10.14 3.54 12.61
CA LEU A 190 11.45 2.92 12.47
C LEU A 190 12.30 3.65 11.42
N THR A 191 13.60 3.76 11.69
CA THR A 191 14.57 4.20 10.66
C THR A 191 14.61 3.19 9.52
N ASN A 192 15.11 3.59 8.35
CA ASN A 192 15.24 2.70 7.19
C ASN A 192 16.04 1.43 7.54
N ARG A 193 17.13 1.60 8.29
CA ARG A 193 17.92 0.49 8.77
C ARG A 193 17.12 -0.46 9.66
N GLN A 194 16.38 0.07 10.62
CA GLN A 194 15.54 -0.75 11.49
C GLN A 194 14.42 -1.47 10.71
N LEU A 195 13.87 -0.88 9.66
CA LEU A 195 12.89 -1.54 8.78
C LEU A 195 13.50 -2.70 8.02
N TYR A 196 14.71 -2.51 7.49
CA TYR A 196 15.47 -3.56 6.81
C TYR A 196 15.79 -4.71 7.78
N GLU A 197 16.33 -4.41 8.96
CA GLU A 197 16.58 -5.40 10.01
C GLU A 197 15.29 -6.11 10.44
N HIS A 198 14.19 -5.37 10.62
CA HIS A 198 12.89 -5.94 10.95
C HIS A 198 12.41 -6.93 9.88
N PHE A 199 12.57 -6.60 8.60
CA PHE A 199 12.20 -7.53 7.53
C PHE A 199 13.04 -8.81 7.55
N GLN A 200 14.36 -8.68 7.71
CA GLN A 200 15.28 -9.81 7.74
C GLN A 200 15.04 -10.75 8.92
N LEU A 201 14.72 -10.20 10.10
CA LEU A 201 14.57 -10.96 11.34
C LEU A 201 13.15 -11.46 11.60
N PHE A 202 12.14 -10.75 11.09
CA PHE A 202 10.74 -11.03 11.41
C PHE A 202 9.85 -11.00 10.17
N GLY A 203 9.92 -9.93 9.38
CA GLY A 203 8.97 -9.70 8.28
C GLY A 203 8.86 -10.84 7.26
N LEU A 204 10.01 -11.39 6.86
CA LEU A 204 10.02 -12.51 5.93
C LEU A 204 9.39 -13.77 6.54
N ASP A 205 9.72 -14.10 7.78
CA ASP A 205 9.16 -15.23 8.51
C ASP A 205 7.68 -15.05 8.87
N GLU A 206 7.23 -13.81 9.07
CA GLU A 206 5.81 -13.45 9.19
C GLU A 206 5.06 -13.60 7.85
N GLY A 207 5.79 -13.56 6.73
CA GLY A 207 5.22 -13.63 5.38
C GLY A 207 4.68 -12.29 4.87
N ARG A 208 5.18 -11.18 5.43
CA ARG A 208 4.83 -9.84 5.00
C ARG A 208 5.27 -9.63 3.55
N GLN A 209 4.37 -9.09 2.73
CA GLN A 209 4.70 -8.54 1.41
C GLN A 209 5.73 -7.43 1.55
N SER A 210 6.83 -7.53 0.82
CA SER A 210 7.99 -6.66 0.93
C SER A 210 8.19 -5.72 -0.24
N SER A 211 7.50 -5.93 -1.37
CA SER A 211 7.48 -4.99 -2.48
C SER A 211 6.15 -5.11 -3.25
N PRO A 212 5.79 -4.13 -4.11
CA PRO A 212 4.62 -4.25 -4.98
C PRO A 212 4.69 -5.47 -5.92
N SER A 213 5.91 -5.84 -6.31
CA SER A 213 6.21 -6.89 -7.29
C SER A 213 6.44 -8.27 -6.66
N PHE A 214 6.53 -8.38 -5.33
CA PHE A 214 6.82 -9.64 -4.65
C PHE A 214 6.07 -9.82 -3.34
N ASN A 215 5.18 -10.81 -3.32
CA ASN A 215 4.54 -11.35 -2.12
C ASN A 215 4.93 -12.82 -1.96
N ILE A 216 5.57 -13.20 -0.84
CA ILE A 216 6.02 -14.58 -0.61
C ILE A 216 4.84 -15.58 -0.54
N GLY A 217 3.72 -15.17 0.05
CA GLY A 217 2.49 -15.94 0.13
C GLY A 217 1.85 -16.15 -1.23
N GLY A 218 1.78 -15.09 -2.04
CA GLY A 218 1.38 -15.15 -3.45
C GLY A 218 2.31 -16.06 -4.26
N TYR A 219 3.61 -15.94 -4.04
CA TYR A 219 4.63 -16.70 -4.76
C TYR A 219 4.49 -18.21 -4.52
N ILE A 220 4.34 -18.66 -3.27
CA ILE A 220 4.10 -20.09 -3.00
C ILE A 220 2.70 -20.53 -3.44
N ALA A 221 1.69 -19.66 -3.35
CA ALA A 221 0.33 -20.00 -3.75
C ALA A 221 0.24 -20.34 -5.24
N VAL A 222 0.93 -19.56 -6.10
CA VAL A 222 0.82 -19.66 -7.57
C VAL A 222 1.82 -20.62 -8.22
N ASN A 223 2.79 -21.14 -7.46
CA ASN A 223 3.82 -22.05 -7.96
C ASN A 223 3.71 -23.40 -7.25
N ALA A 224 2.90 -24.30 -7.83
CA ALA A 224 2.57 -25.60 -7.24
C ALA A 224 3.78 -26.50 -6.98
N ASP A 225 4.82 -26.40 -7.82
CA ASP A 225 6.09 -27.10 -7.64
C ASP A 225 6.86 -26.61 -6.41
N LEU A 226 6.86 -25.29 -6.17
CA LEU A 226 7.46 -24.70 -4.97
C LEU A 226 6.67 -25.02 -3.70
N LYS A 227 5.34 -25.12 -3.82
CA LYS A 227 4.49 -25.60 -2.72
C LYS A 227 4.78 -27.06 -2.39
N ALA A 228 5.00 -27.91 -3.41
CA ALA A 228 5.30 -29.32 -3.24
C ALA A 228 6.72 -29.59 -2.72
N SER A 229 7.67 -28.69 -2.97
CA SER A 229 9.06 -28.85 -2.52
C SER A 229 9.27 -28.60 -1.02
N GLY A 230 8.29 -27.98 -0.34
CA GLY A 230 8.33 -27.75 1.10
C GLY A 230 9.43 -26.77 1.55
N LEU A 231 9.89 -25.90 0.65
CA LEU A 231 10.87 -24.86 0.96
C LEU A 231 10.33 -23.89 2.02
N ASN A 232 11.20 -23.44 2.92
CA ASN A 232 10.86 -22.38 3.88
C ASN A 232 10.85 -21.00 3.20
N LYS A 233 10.36 -19.97 3.91
CA LYS A 233 10.18 -18.61 3.34
C LYS A 233 11.49 -17.98 2.87
N HIS A 234 12.59 -18.14 3.61
CA HIS A 234 13.94 -17.71 3.19
C HIS A 234 14.38 -18.42 1.90
N GLN A 235 14.23 -19.74 1.82
CA GLN A 235 14.56 -20.49 0.61
C GLN A 235 13.72 -20.06 -0.60
N LEU A 236 12.43 -19.76 -0.41
CA LEU A 236 11.54 -19.26 -1.44
C LEU A 236 11.92 -17.83 -1.89
N TYR A 237 12.29 -16.97 -0.93
CA TYR A 237 12.79 -15.62 -1.20
C TYR A 237 14.08 -15.67 -2.03
N THR A 238 15.05 -16.47 -1.58
CA THR A 238 16.29 -16.76 -2.32
C THR A 238 16.01 -17.35 -3.71
N HIS A 239 15.09 -18.32 -3.81
CA HIS A 239 14.72 -18.94 -5.10
C HIS A 239 14.19 -17.89 -6.09
N TYR A 240 13.29 -17.01 -5.66
CA TYR A 240 12.78 -15.96 -6.53
C TYR A 240 13.86 -14.95 -6.92
N SER A 241 14.71 -14.54 -5.98
CA SER A 241 15.83 -13.62 -6.23
C SER A 241 16.79 -14.16 -7.29
N LEU A 242 17.11 -15.45 -7.25
CA LEU A 242 18.14 -16.04 -8.12
C LEU A 242 17.60 -16.58 -9.45
N SER A 243 16.41 -17.18 -9.42
CA SER A 243 15.87 -17.97 -10.53
C SER A 243 14.45 -17.57 -10.91
N GLY A 244 13.55 -17.38 -9.93
CA GLY A 244 12.12 -17.19 -10.19
C GLY A 244 11.82 -15.99 -11.11
N GLN A 245 12.56 -14.91 -10.99
CA GLN A 245 12.46 -13.76 -11.91
C GLN A 245 12.85 -14.12 -13.35
N LYS A 246 13.97 -14.83 -13.53
CA LYS A 246 14.46 -15.26 -14.85
C LYS A 246 13.55 -16.29 -15.50
N GLU A 247 12.89 -17.10 -14.68
CA GLU A 247 11.88 -18.07 -15.09
C GLU A 247 10.52 -17.43 -15.43
N GLY A 248 10.33 -16.12 -15.16
CA GLY A 248 9.06 -15.45 -15.37
C GLY A 248 7.95 -15.93 -14.43
N ARG A 249 8.31 -16.43 -13.24
CA ARG A 249 7.36 -16.96 -12.26
C ARG A 249 6.45 -15.84 -11.75
N ASN A 250 5.15 -16.10 -11.71
CA ASN A 250 4.20 -15.19 -11.07
C ASN A 250 4.48 -15.14 -9.57
N THR A 251 4.40 -13.94 -8.99
CA THR A 251 4.61 -13.67 -7.56
C THR A 251 3.34 -13.27 -6.84
N ASN A 252 2.35 -12.79 -7.58
CA ASN A 252 1.13 -12.24 -7.04
C ASN A 252 -0.06 -13.14 -7.41
N TYR A 253 -0.85 -13.47 -6.40
CA TYR A 253 -2.08 -14.23 -6.58
C TYR A 253 -3.15 -13.41 -7.31
N VAL A 254 -3.15 -12.10 -7.08
CA VAL A 254 -3.99 -11.12 -7.75
C VAL A 254 -3.18 -10.37 -8.78
N LYS A 255 -3.69 -10.29 -10.02
CA LYS A 255 -3.17 -9.44 -11.08
C LYS A 255 -3.99 -8.17 -11.11
N ILE A 256 -3.31 -7.03 -10.99
CA ILE A 256 -3.88 -5.70 -11.21
C ILE A 256 -3.34 -5.19 -12.54
N SER A 257 -4.21 -4.65 -13.38
CA SER A 257 -3.85 -4.08 -14.68
C SER A 257 -4.74 -2.90 -15.04
N ASN A 258 -4.35 -2.18 -16.10
CA ASN A 258 -5.16 -1.13 -16.71
C ASN A 258 -5.68 -0.08 -15.70
N LEU A 259 -4.79 0.40 -14.81
CA LEU A 259 -5.09 1.55 -13.97
C LEU A 259 -5.23 2.78 -14.87
N LEU A 260 -6.44 3.32 -14.94
CA LEU A 260 -6.79 4.54 -15.64
C LEU A 260 -7.29 5.53 -14.61
N PHE A 261 -6.50 6.56 -14.32
CA PHE A 261 -6.85 7.64 -13.42
C PHE A 261 -6.07 8.89 -13.82
N SER A 262 -6.73 10.04 -13.80
CA SER A 262 -6.13 11.31 -14.23
C SER A 262 -5.21 11.95 -13.19
N GLY A 263 -5.23 11.44 -11.95
CA GLY A 263 -4.50 12.03 -10.83
C GLY A 263 -5.17 13.29 -10.28
N LYS A 264 -6.49 13.46 -10.43
CA LYS A 264 -7.21 14.66 -10.00
C LYS A 264 -8.36 14.31 -9.07
N GLU A 265 -8.58 15.12 -8.05
CA GLU A 265 -9.83 15.08 -7.28
C GLU A 265 -11.04 15.34 -8.18
N GLY A 266 -12.17 14.74 -7.82
CA GLY A 266 -13.41 14.68 -8.58
C GLY A 266 -13.44 13.63 -9.68
N ASP A 267 -12.28 13.15 -10.14
CA ASP A 267 -12.23 12.23 -11.28
C ASP A 267 -12.44 10.77 -10.87
N THR A 268 -13.01 10.00 -11.80
CA THR A 268 -13.10 8.53 -11.69
C THR A 268 -11.75 7.92 -12.03
N GLY A 269 -11.34 6.93 -11.27
CA GLY A 269 -10.37 5.95 -11.69
C GLY A 269 -10.98 4.57 -11.89
N THR A 270 -10.34 3.74 -12.72
CA THR A 270 -10.66 2.32 -12.84
C THR A 270 -9.38 1.51 -12.88
N PHE A 271 -9.43 0.28 -12.38
CA PHE A 271 -8.41 -0.73 -12.64
C PHE A 271 -9.06 -2.09 -12.82
N GLN A 272 -8.33 -3.01 -13.45
CA GLN A 272 -8.78 -4.37 -13.69
C GLN A 272 -8.12 -5.33 -12.71
N ILE A 273 -8.89 -6.33 -12.28
CA ILE A 273 -8.46 -7.39 -11.40
C ILE A 273 -8.78 -8.75 -12.00
N GLN A 274 -7.85 -9.68 -11.83
CA GLN A 274 -7.99 -11.10 -12.17
C GLN A 274 -7.17 -11.94 -11.18
N LEU A 275 -7.56 -13.18 -10.91
CA LEU A 275 -6.67 -14.12 -10.22
C LEU A 275 -5.65 -14.70 -11.21
N SER A 276 -4.44 -14.97 -10.74
CA SER A 276 -3.38 -15.55 -11.59
C SER A 276 -3.54 -17.04 -11.85
N GLN A 277 -4.37 -17.74 -11.05
CA GLN A 277 -4.70 -19.16 -11.21
C GLN A 277 -6.07 -19.50 -10.61
N ALA A 278 -6.60 -20.68 -10.95
CA ALA A 278 -7.83 -21.20 -10.38
C ALA A 278 -7.72 -21.42 -8.86
N PRO A 279 -8.63 -20.85 -8.04
CA PRO A 279 -8.68 -21.14 -6.62
C PRO A 279 -9.37 -22.48 -6.34
N ALA A 280 -9.03 -23.11 -5.22
CA ALA A 280 -9.69 -24.36 -4.77
C ALA A 280 -11.07 -24.12 -4.12
N ALA A 281 -11.34 -22.91 -3.67
CA ALA A 281 -12.58 -22.44 -3.08
C ALA A 281 -12.80 -20.96 -3.48
N ASN A 282 -13.94 -20.37 -3.16
CA ASN A 282 -14.14 -18.95 -3.45
C ASN A 282 -13.11 -18.07 -2.72
N VAL A 283 -12.60 -17.05 -3.39
CA VAL A 283 -11.66 -16.07 -2.85
C VAL A 283 -12.32 -14.70 -2.93
N THR A 284 -12.50 -14.06 -1.78
CA THR A 284 -12.98 -12.68 -1.71
C THR A 284 -11.80 -11.75 -1.48
N ILE A 285 -11.70 -10.74 -2.34
CA ILE A 285 -10.82 -9.58 -2.20
C ILE A 285 -11.60 -8.50 -1.47
N SER A 286 -11.06 -7.98 -0.38
CA SER A 286 -11.67 -6.88 0.39
C SER A 286 -10.77 -5.65 0.31
N PHE A 287 -11.30 -4.57 -0.22
CA PHE A 287 -10.62 -3.28 -0.39
C PHE A 287 -10.77 -2.40 0.85
N SER A 288 -9.70 -1.68 1.15
CA SER A 288 -9.65 -0.62 2.16
C SER A 288 -9.10 0.62 1.50
N VAL A 289 -9.78 1.74 1.68
CA VAL A 289 -9.47 3.02 1.03
C VAL A 289 -9.36 4.13 2.06
N ASP A 290 -8.54 5.13 1.75
CA ASP A 290 -8.44 6.34 2.56
C ASP A 290 -9.71 7.19 2.44
N ASN A 291 -9.93 8.09 3.40
CA ASN A 291 -11.17 8.87 3.52
C ASN A 291 -11.50 9.80 2.32
N PHE A 292 -10.54 10.02 1.40
CA PHE A 292 -10.75 10.80 0.18
C PHE A 292 -11.10 9.91 -1.03
N LEU A 293 -11.26 8.61 -0.82
CA LEU A 293 -11.52 7.64 -1.87
C LEU A 293 -12.82 6.90 -1.58
N THR A 294 -13.70 6.84 -2.58
CA THR A 294 -14.81 5.89 -2.62
C THR A 294 -14.50 4.81 -3.64
N ILE A 295 -14.74 3.54 -3.29
CA ILE A 295 -14.51 2.38 -4.15
C ILE A 295 -15.81 1.61 -4.41
N ASP A 296 -15.93 1.13 -5.64
CA ASP A 296 -16.96 0.20 -6.09
C ASP A 296 -16.26 -0.96 -6.81
N ALA A 297 -16.28 -2.12 -6.16
CA ALA A 297 -15.51 -3.30 -6.51
C ALA A 297 -16.23 -4.27 -7.44
N ASP A 298 -17.53 -4.11 -7.66
CA ASP A 298 -18.31 -5.03 -8.47
C ASP A 298 -19.04 -4.33 -9.63
N ARG A 299 -19.84 -5.10 -10.38
CA ARG A 299 -20.69 -4.60 -11.47
C ARG A 299 -22.17 -4.71 -11.10
N ASP A 300 -22.46 -4.99 -9.84
CA ASP A 300 -23.80 -5.30 -9.36
C ASP A 300 -24.42 -4.05 -8.73
N ALA A 301 -25.39 -3.47 -9.45
CA ALA A 301 -26.10 -2.27 -9.06
C ALA A 301 -27.05 -2.46 -7.86
N SER A 302 -27.14 -3.68 -7.31
CA SER A 302 -28.14 -4.06 -6.32
C SER A 302 -27.93 -3.46 -4.93
N ASN A 303 -26.69 -3.16 -4.52
CA ASN A 303 -26.38 -2.83 -3.12
C ASN A 303 -25.32 -1.71 -2.93
N GLY A 304 -25.21 -0.79 -3.90
CA GLY A 304 -24.44 0.43 -3.68
C GLY A 304 -22.98 0.40 -4.04
N THR A 305 -22.13 1.04 -3.24
CA THR A 305 -20.67 0.96 -3.39
C THR A 305 -20.14 -0.21 -2.57
N GLN A 306 -19.65 -1.25 -3.24
CA GLN A 306 -19.10 -2.43 -2.58
C GLN A 306 -17.59 -2.34 -2.48
N ASN A 307 -17.06 -2.67 -1.31
CA ASN A 307 -15.62 -2.77 -1.09
C ASN A 307 -15.11 -4.22 -1.19
N THR A 308 -15.89 -5.14 -1.78
CA THR A 308 -15.46 -6.54 -1.93
C THR A 308 -15.73 -7.09 -3.33
N LEU A 309 -14.85 -7.96 -3.80
CA LEU A 309 -14.99 -8.70 -5.06
C LEU A 309 -14.70 -10.19 -4.82
N THR A 310 -15.64 -11.06 -5.19
CA THR A 310 -15.48 -12.52 -4.99
C THR A 310 -15.25 -13.23 -6.32
N PHE A 311 -14.20 -14.05 -6.37
CA PHE A 311 -13.91 -14.98 -7.45
C PHE A 311 -14.25 -16.41 -7.03
N THR A 312 -14.83 -17.17 -7.94
CA THR A 312 -15.12 -18.60 -7.83
C THR A 312 -14.10 -19.44 -8.59
N PRO A 313 -14.00 -20.75 -8.31
CA PRO A 313 -13.18 -21.67 -9.11
C PRO A 313 -13.49 -21.68 -10.62
N THR A 314 -14.64 -21.15 -11.03
CA THR A 314 -15.09 -21.13 -12.43
C THR A 314 -14.92 -19.79 -13.15
N ASP A 315 -14.82 -18.68 -12.43
CA ASP A 315 -14.71 -17.33 -13.01
C ASP A 315 -13.39 -16.61 -12.67
N TRP A 316 -12.47 -17.26 -11.94
CA TRP A 316 -11.19 -16.69 -11.50
C TRP A 316 -10.37 -15.96 -12.57
N ASN A 317 -10.51 -16.40 -13.84
CA ASN A 317 -9.81 -15.86 -14.99
C ASN A 317 -10.61 -14.76 -15.71
N GLN A 318 -11.77 -14.35 -15.21
CA GLN A 318 -12.50 -13.22 -15.76
C GLN A 318 -11.86 -11.92 -15.25
N LEU A 319 -11.78 -10.93 -16.14
CA LEU A 319 -11.36 -9.59 -15.75
C LEU A 319 -12.55 -8.85 -15.14
N HIS A 320 -12.40 -8.47 -13.87
CA HIS A 320 -13.33 -7.59 -13.19
C HIS A 320 -12.78 -6.17 -13.20
N THR A 321 -13.66 -5.19 -13.38
CA THR A 321 -13.29 -3.78 -13.36
C THR A 321 -13.70 -3.22 -12.01
N VAL A 322 -12.72 -2.78 -11.23
CA VAL A 322 -12.94 -2.02 -10.01
C VAL A 322 -12.85 -0.54 -10.35
N LYS A 323 -13.76 0.23 -9.78
CA LYS A 323 -13.90 1.66 -10.00
C LYS A 323 -13.69 2.37 -8.67
N PHE A 324 -13.11 3.55 -8.73
CA PHE A 324 -12.96 4.39 -7.54
C PHE A 324 -13.05 5.86 -7.94
N ILE A 325 -13.17 6.72 -6.93
CA ILE A 325 -13.28 8.17 -7.10
C ILE A 325 -12.33 8.80 -6.10
N ALA A 326 -11.46 9.68 -6.59
CA ALA A 326 -10.76 10.62 -5.71
C ALA A 326 -11.72 11.76 -5.42
N GLU A 327 -12.20 11.85 -4.20
CA GLU A 327 -13.21 12.83 -3.80
C GLU A 327 -12.66 14.24 -3.77
N LYS A 328 -13.54 15.21 -4.03
CA LYS A 328 -13.31 16.61 -3.68
C LYS A 328 -13.56 16.75 -2.19
N ASP A 329 -12.54 16.45 -1.40
CA ASP A 329 -12.69 16.26 0.03
C ASP A 329 -12.43 17.53 0.87
N GLY A 330 -12.40 18.71 0.25
CA GLY A 330 -12.24 19.98 0.96
C GLY A 330 -10.78 20.37 1.22
N SER A 331 -9.83 19.48 0.92
CA SER A 331 -8.40 19.78 1.03
C SER A 331 -7.99 20.86 0.02
N SER A 332 -7.31 21.91 0.49
CA SER A 332 -6.70 22.90 -0.41
C SER A 332 -5.34 22.47 -0.99
N SER A 333 -4.88 21.25 -0.65
CA SER A 333 -3.53 20.79 -0.94
C SER A 333 -3.53 19.50 -1.77
N ASP A 334 -2.60 19.43 -2.72
CA ASP A 334 -2.31 18.22 -3.47
C ASP A 334 -1.85 17.09 -2.52
N ARG A 335 -2.28 15.86 -2.79
CA ARG A 335 -1.73 14.66 -2.15
C ARG A 335 -0.58 14.15 -2.99
N LEU A 336 0.64 14.43 -2.54
CA LEU A 336 1.84 14.16 -3.31
C LEU A 336 2.29 12.70 -3.27
N PHE A 337 1.98 11.97 -2.19
CA PHE A 337 2.43 10.60 -1.94
C PHE A 337 1.38 9.80 -1.16
N ASP A 338 1.55 8.48 -1.14
CA ASP A 338 0.77 7.51 -0.35
C ASP A 338 -0.73 7.42 -0.68
N ASN A 339 -1.13 7.79 -1.90
CA ASN A 339 -2.51 7.64 -2.37
C ASN A 339 -2.74 6.21 -2.85
N LYS A 340 -3.37 5.36 -2.04
CA LYS A 340 -3.42 3.91 -2.29
C LYS A 340 -4.82 3.33 -2.08
N ILE A 341 -5.12 2.29 -2.85
CA ILE A 341 -6.27 1.41 -2.61
C ILE A 341 -5.72 0.07 -2.12
N ALA A 342 -5.74 -0.14 -0.81
CA ALA A 342 -5.29 -1.37 -0.21
C ALA A 342 -6.32 -2.49 -0.41
N TYR A 343 -5.87 -3.74 -0.43
CA TYR A 343 -6.76 -4.90 -0.41
C TYR A 343 -6.18 -6.06 0.38
N THR A 344 -7.06 -6.93 0.85
CA THR A 344 -6.73 -8.19 1.55
C THR A 344 -7.45 -9.37 0.90
N LEU A 345 -6.93 -10.58 1.13
CA LEU A 345 -7.50 -11.83 0.60
C LEU A 345 -8.10 -12.70 1.70
N SER A 346 -9.13 -13.47 1.33
CA SER A 346 -9.74 -14.51 2.14
C SER A 346 -9.74 -15.87 1.41
N GLY A 347 -10.46 -16.88 1.92
CA GLY A 347 -10.61 -18.17 1.24
C GLY A 347 -9.37 -19.07 1.30
N GLY A 348 -8.55 -18.95 2.35
CA GLY A 348 -7.32 -19.71 2.52
C GLY A 348 -6.13 -19.19 1.71
N GLN A 349 -6.29 -18.04 1.05
CA GLN A 349 -5.18 -17.26 0.49
C GLN A 349 -4.71 -16.23 1.52
N ILE A 350 -3.40 -15.97 1.56
CA ILE A 350 -2.80 -14.95 2.42
C ILE A 350 -2.13 -13.93 1.49
N GLY A 351 -2.53 -12.67 1.61
CA GLY A 351 -1.93 -11.58 0.86
C GLY A 351 -2.68 -10.27 1.10
N SER A 352 -1.92 -9.20 1.19
CA SER A 352 -2.42 -7.83 1.19
C SER A 352 -1.49 -6.98 0.34
N SER A 353 -2.03 -6.19 -0.57
CA SER A 353 -1.25 -5.24 -1.36
C SER A 353 -2.05 -3.98 -1.57
N ALA A 354 -1.55 -3.07 -2.38
CA ALA A 354 -2.26 -1.85 -2.74
C ALA A 354 -2.09 -1.52 -4.22
N VAL A 355 -3.08 -0.79 -4.77
CA VAL A 355 -2.97 -0.08 -6.03
C VAL A 355 -2.48 1.33 -5.71
N ASP A 356 -1.30 1.70 -6.22
CA ASP A 356 -0.76 3.05 -6.11
C ASP A 356 -1.41 3.95 -7.16
N LEU A 357 -2.00 5.05 -6.72
CA LEU A 357 -2.67 6.03 -7.57
C LEU A 357 -1.75 7.17 -8.02
N GLY A 358 -0.53 7.26 -7.47
CA GLY A 358 0.40 8.36 -7.71
C GLY A 358 -0.04 9.65 -7.03
N THR A 359 0.32 10.80 -7.59
CA THR A 359 -0.10 12.11 -7.08
C THR A 359 -1.58 12.38 -7.40
N VAL A 360 -2.31 12.90 -6.41
CA VAL A 360 -3.68 13.40 -6.57
C VAL A 360 -3.67 14.92 -6.43
N THR A 361 -3.81 15.61 -7.55
CA THR A 361 -3.91 17.07 -7.62
C THR A 361 -5.27 17.52 -7.13
N ASN A 362 -5.24 18.47 -6.20
CA ASN A 362 -6.42 19.15 -5.71
C ASN A 362 -7.08 19.92 -6.87
N THR A 363 -8.35 19.65 -7.12
CA THR A 363 -9.19 20.43 -8.05
C THR A 363 -10.32 21.16 -7.34
N TYR A 364 -10.42 20.97 -6.02
CA TYR A 364 -11.41 21.60 -5.18
C TYR A 364 -11.20 23.11 -5.16
N VAL A 365 -12.22 23.81 -5.66
CA VAL A 365 -12.42 25.25 -5.47
C VAL A 365 -13.68 25.38 -4.62
N PRO A 366 -13.56 25.50 -3.29
CA PRO A 366 -14.71 25.68 -2.42
C PRO A 366 -15.47 26.94 -2.87
N ASP A 367 -16.79 26.85 -3.07
CA ASP A 367 -17.64 28.03 -2.99
C ASP A 367 -18.10 28.19 -1.54
N PRO A 368 -17.46 29.06 -0.75
CA PRO A 368 -17.75 29.18 0.68
C PRO A 368 -19.17 29.71 0.96
N ASN A 369 -19.91 30.11 -0.08
CA ASN A 369 -21.22 30.72 0.06
C ASN A 369 -22.38 29.77 -0.24
N HIS A 370 -22.14 28.58 -0.82
CA HIS A 370 -23.20 27.72 -1.32
C HIS A 370 -22.95 26.24 -1.00
N PHE A 371 -23.92 25.60 -0.32
CA PHE A 371 -24.00 24.15 -0.23
C PHE A 371 -24.49 23.59 -1.56
N GLN A 372 -23.90 22.49 -2.04
CA GLN A 372 -24.27 21.85 -3.30
C GLN A 372 -24.49 20.34 -3.10
N ILE A 373 -25.43 19.77 -3.86
CA ILE A 373 -25.60 18.31 -3.93
C ILE A 373 -25.25 17.88 -5.35
N GLU A 374 -24.18 17.11 -5.49
CA GLU A 374 -23.78 16.50 -6.76
C GLU A 374 -24.37 15.09 -6.82
N ILE A 375 -25.01 14.72 -7.95
CA ILE A 375 -25.52 13.37 -8.16
C ILE A 375 -24.67 12.68 -9.21
N ASP A 376 -24.14 11.52 -8.83
CA ASP A 376 -23.30 10.69 -9.66
C ASP A 376 -24.07 9.51 -10.25
N TYR A 377 -24.23 9.50 -11.57
CA TYR A 377 -24.98 8.46 -12.28
C TYR A 377 -24.09 7.36 -12.84
N ARG A 378 -22.81 7.27 -12.44
CA ARG A 378 -21.88 6.32 -13.08
C ARG A 378 -22.22 4.87 -12.75
N ASN A 379 -23.10 4.59 -11.78
CA ASN A 379 -23.59 3.25 -11.43
C ASN A 379 -24.94 2.91 -12.10
N ASP A 380 -25.31 3.66 -13.15
CA ASP A 380 -26.49 3.44 -13.99
C ASP A 380 -26.25 2.42 -15.11
N TYR A 381 -26.02 1.16 -14.77
CA TYR A 381 -25.78 0.12 -15.78
C TYR A 381 -27.02 -0.23 -16.61
N LEU A 382 -28.22 0.11 -16.10
CA LEU A 382 -29.49 -0.08 -16.80
C LEU A 382 -29.83 1.05 -17.78
N ASN A 383 -28.99 2.10 -17.86
CA ASN A 383 -29.28 3.32 -18.62
C ASN A 383 -30.64 3.95 -18.24
N PHE A 384 -31.04 3.78 -16.98
CA PHE A 384 -32.27 4.36 -16.44
C PHE A 384 -32.17 5.88 -16.39
N TRP A 385 -31.02 6.44 -16.01
CA TRP A 385 -30.76 7.86 -15.88
C TRP A 385 -30.44 8.49 -17.24
N THR A 386 -31.48 8.63 -18.08
CA THR A 386 -31.41 9.42 -19.31
C THR A 386 -31.08 10.89 -19.02
N PRO A 387 -30.57 11.68 -19.99
CA PRO A 387 -30.30 13.11 -19.77
C PRO A 387 -31.47 13.87 -19.13
N HIS A 388 -32.70 13.61 -19.59
CA HIS A 388 -33.93 14.20 -19.01
C HIS A 388 -34.14 13.82 -17.54
N ARG A 389 -33.94 12.54 -17.18
CA ARG A 389 -34.08 12.09 -15.80
C ARG A 389 -33.00 12.65 -14.87
N ARG A 390 -31.79 12.87 -15.40
CA ARG A 390 -30.70 13.55 -14.68
C ARG A 390 -31.02 15.02 -14.42
N GLU A 391 -31.69 15.70 -15.35
CA GLU A 391 -32.17 17.08 -15.12
C GLU A 391 -33.20 17.14 -13.99
N ILE A 392 -34.12 16.16 -13.93
CA ILE A 392 -35.13 16.06 -12.85
C ILE A 392 -34.46 15.81 -11.50
N ALA A 393 -33.52 14.87 -11.44
CA ALA A 393 -32.79 14.56 -10.21
C ALA A 393 -31.89 15.73 -9.76
N LEU A 394 -31.22 16.42 -10.70
CA LEU A 394 -30.47 17.65 -10.44
C LEU A 394 -31.38 18.74 -9.86
N LEU A 395 -32.61 18.85 -10.34
CA LEU A 395 -33.58 19.80 -9.78
C LEU A 395 -33.92 19.48 -8.32
N ALA A 396 -34.14 18.21 -7.99
CA ALA A 396 -34.37 17.78 -6.60
C ALA A 396 -33.18 18.10 -5.69
N ALA A 397 -31.96 17.81 -6.16
CA ALA A 397 -30.71 18.16 -5.47
C ALA A 397 -30.57 19.67 -5.24
N ASN A 398 -30.82 20.49 -6.27
CA ASN A 398 -30.74 21.94 -6.17
C ASN A 398 -31.78 22.53 -5.20
N ASP A 399 -32.98 21.96 -5.14
CA ASP A 399 -34.02 22.42 -4.23
C ASP A 399 -33.66 22.09 -2.77
N TRP A 400 -33.12 20.89 -2.50
CA TRP A 400 -32.52 20.56 -1.21
C TRP A 400 -31.35 21.49 -0.84
N ALA A 401 -30.47 21.77 -1.80
CA ALA A 401 -29.32 22.63 -1.57
C ALA A 401 -29.71 24.07 -1.19
N LYS A 402 -30.69 24.66 -1.89
CA LYS A 402 -31.27 25.97 -1.56
C LYS A 402 -31.94 25.98 -0.19
N LEU A 403 -32.67 24.91 0.13
CA LEU A 403 -33.36 24.77 1.40
C LEU A 403 -32.36 24.73 2.57
N ILE A 404 -31.28 23.96 2.44
CA ILE A 404 -30.19 23.90 3.42
C ILE A 404 -29.49 25.25 3.54
N ALA A 405 -29.17 25.91 2.43
CA ALA A 405 -28.46 27.19 2.42
C ALA A 405 -29.22 28.35 3.10
N THR A 406 -30.54 28.24 3.25
CA THR A 406 -31.40 29.31 3.82
C THR A 406 -31.74 29.12 5.30
N GLN A 407 -31.31 28.03 5.93
CA GLN A 407 -31.65 27.62 7.30
C GLN A 407 -30.44 27.81 8.23
N GLU A 408 -30.31 28.98 8.88
CA GLU A 408 -29.05 29.39 9.53
C GLU A 408 -28.76 28.80 10.92
N SER A 409 -29.69 28.12 11.58
CA SER A 409 -29.41 27.37 12.83
C SER A 409 -30.60 26.50 13.20
N SER A 410 -30.34 25.21 13.47
CA SER A 410 -31.31 24.10 13.49
C SER A 410 -32.00 23.88 12.13
N PHE A 411 -31.86 22.69 11.54
CA PHE A 411 -32.55 22.40 10.27
C PHE A 411 -34.05 22.29 10.53
N VAL A 412 -34.77 23.38 10.27
CA VAL A 412 -36.20 23.55 10.58
C VAL A 412 -37.00 23.50 9.27
N LEU A 413 -37.42 22.31 8.89
CA LEU A 413 -38.26 22.14 7.71
C LEU A 413 -39.71 22.51 8.07
N ASN A 414 -40.25 23.58 7.49
CA ASN A 414 -41.64 24.03 7.73
C ASN A 414 -42.00 24.23 9.22
N ASN A 415 -41.13 24.86 10.00
CA ASN A 415 -41.29 25.07 11.46
C ASN A 415 -41.27 23.78 12.30
N VAL A 416 -40.82 22.64 11.75
CA VAL A 416 -40.58 21.40 12.48
C VAL A 416 -39.07 21.18 12.62
N THR A 417 -38.59 21.01 13.85
CA THR A 417 -37.20 20.61 14.12
C THR A 417 -37.03 19.14 13.73
N LEU A 418 -36.20 18.88 12.73
CA LEU A 418 -35.85 17.51 12.32
C LEU A 418 -34.85 16.90 13.32
N GLN A 419 -34.97 15.59 13.59
CA GLN A 419 -34.12 14.85 14.52
C GLN A 419 -33.24 13.84 13.77
N GLN A 420 -31.99 13.66 14.22
CA GLN A 420 -31.06 12.62 13.74
C GLN A 420 -31.00 11.46 14.76
N ILE A 421 -30.81 10.21 14.31
CA ILE A 421 -30.62 9.04 15.20
C ILE A 421 -29.13 8.72 15.33
N GLU A 422 -28.65 8.45 16.55
CA GLU A 422 -27.30 7.91 16.78
C GLU A 422 -27.10 6.55 16.08
N ALA A 423 -25.84 6.16 15.88
CA ALA A 423 -25.42 4.89 15.26
C ALA A 423 -26.08 3.61 15.84
N ASN A 424 -26.66 3.69 17.04
CA ASN A 424 -27.27 2.57 17.77
C ASN A 424 -28.79 2.69 17.99
N GLY A 425 -29.48 3.59 17.29
CA GLY A 425 -30.87 3.37 16.92
C GLY A 425 -32.00 3.69 17.92
N GLN A 426 -31.83 4.55 18.94
CA GLN A 426 -32.93 4.83 19.88
C GLN A 426 -33.12 6.30 20.34
N ASN A 427 -32.18 7.22 20.10
CA ASN A 427 -32.30 8.60 20.57
C ASN A 427 -32.25 9.59 19.42
N ALA A 428 -33.17 10.56 19.46
CA ALA A 428 -33.38 11.54 18.40
C ALA A 428 -33.04 12.94 18.94
N PHE A 429 -32.10 13.66 18.32
CA PHE A 429 -31.64 14.98 18.81
C PHE A 429 -31.65 16.06 17.72
N ALA A 430 -31.79 17.32 18.15
CA ALA A 430 -31.68 18.49 17.27
C ALA A 430 -30.21 18.71 16.90
N PHE A 431 -29.91 18.81 15.61
CA PHE A 431 -28.57 19.09 15.11
C PHE A 431 -28.51 20.49 14.50
N THR A 432 -27.38 21.17 14.72
CA THR A 432 -27.08 22.44 14.06
C THR A 432 -26.27 22.12 12.81
N ILE A 433 -26.77 22.52 11.64
CA ILE A 433 -25.94 22.55 10.45
C ILE A 433 -24.98 23.72 10.66
N ASN A 434 -23.77 23.46 11.12
CA ASN A 434 -22.74 24.48 11.05
C ASN A 434 -22.53 24.77 9.57
N ARG A 435 -22.75 26.03 9.18
CA ARG A 435 -22.55 26.54 7.83
C ARG A 435 -21.07 26.39 7.46
N TYR A 436 -20.69 25.20 6.97
CA TYR A 436 -19.35 24.92 6.46
C TYR A 436 -19.42 24.09 5.17
N ILE A 437 -19.38 24.83 4.05
CA ILE A 437 -18.48 24.69 2.88
C ILE A 437 -18.42 23.36 2.08
N ASP A 438 -18.94 22.22 2.55
CA ASP A 438 -18.81 20.96 1.80
C ASP A 438 -20.17 20.42 1.36
N GLY A 439 -20.33 20.25 0.05
CA GLY A 439 -21.50 19.64 -0.56
C GLY A 439 -21.65 18.14 -0.25
N LEU A 440 -22.76 17.55 -0.71
CA LEU A 440 -23.04 16.11 -0.64
C LEU A 440 -22.88 15.48 -2.04
N LEU A 441 -22.08 14.43 -2.16
CA LEU A 441 -22.06 13.57 -3.36
C LEU A 441 -23.00 12.39 -3.16
N ILE A 442 -23.91 12.16 -4.10
CA ILE A 442 -24.87 11.05 -4.05
C ILE A 442 -24.63 10.09 -5.21
N PHE A 443 -24.34 8.82 -4.90
CA PHE A 443 -24.30 7.76 -5.90
C PHE A 443 -25.72 7.34 -6.27
N ALA A 444 -26.11 7.56 -7.52
CA ALA A 444 -27.39 7.14 -8.07
C ALA A 444 -27.22 5.86 -8.88
N SER A 445 -27.77 4.77 -8.37
CA SER A 445 -27.86 3.47 -9.05
C SER A 445 -29.29 3.20 -9.54
N ALA A 446 -29.42 2.21 -10.42
CA ALA A 446 -30.71 1.70 -10.84
C ALA A 446 -30.69 0.16 -10.85
N TYR A 447 -31.74 -0.46 -10.31
CA TYR A 447 -31.89 -1.91 -10.23
C TYR A 447 -33.23 -2.37 -10.83
N ASP A 448 -33.36 -3.64 -11.16
CA ASP A 448 -34.54 -4.22 -11.83
C ASP A 448 -35.12 -5.45 -11.13
N HIS A 449 -34.70 -5.73 -9.90
CA HIS A 449 -35.02 -6.96 -9.18
C HIS A 449 -35.43 -6.69 -7.73
N ASP A 450 -36.56 -6.02 -7.50
CA ASP A 450 -37.20 -6.04 -6.17
C ASP A 450 -38.62 -5.47 -6.22
N ASN A 451 -39.38 -5.63 -5.12
CA ASN A 451 -40.73 -5.05 -4.99
C ASN A 451 -40.73 -3.61 -4.41
N ALA A 452 -39.58 -3.08 -3.99
CA ALA A 452 -39.44 -1.71 -3.52
C ALA A 452 -39.26 -0.74 -4.71
N ALA A 453 -39.78 0.49 -4.58
CA ALA A 453 -39.67 1.51 -5.63
C ALA A 453 -38.29 2.17 -5.66
N ALA A 454 -37.65 2.33 -4.50
CA ALA A 454 -36.33 2.91 -4.31
C ALA A 454 -35.81 2.62 -2.89
N TRP A 455 -34.52 2.85 -2.69
CA TRP A 455 -33.86 2.93 -1.39
C TRP A 455 -32.81 4.05 -1.41
N GLY A 456 -32.49 4.58 -0.25
CA GLY A 456 -31.51 5.64 -0.08
C GLY A 456 -30.97 5.65 1.33
N GLY A 457 -29.70 6.03 1.45
CA GLY A 457 -28.98 6.01 2.72
C GLY A 457 -27.64 6.72 2.61
N PHE A 458 -26.96 6.89 3.73
CA PHE A 458 -25.60 7.39 3.77
C PHE A 458 -24.61 6.21 3.81
N VAL A 459 -23.45 6.36 3.14
CA VAL A 459 -22.43 5.31 3.09
C VAL A 459 -21.54 5.42 4.35
N TRP A 460 -21.50 4.35 5.16
CA TRP A 460 -20.79 4.34 6.44
C TRP A 460 -19.25 4.31 6.25
N GLY A 461 -18.56 5.37 6.70
CA GLY A 461 -17.09 5.47 6.66
C GLY A 461 -16.43 6.32 7.76
N GLY A 462 -17.18 6.80 8.76
CA GLY A 462 -16.62 7.57 9.88
C GLY A 462 -17.65 7.77 10.97
N GLY A 463 -17.26 7.54 12.24
CA GLY A 463 -18.16 7.64 13.38
C GLY A 463 -18.85 9.01 13.47
N ILE A 464 -20.17 9.01 13.65
CA ILE A 464 -20.95 10.20 13.94
C ILE A 464 -20.82 10.46 15.43
N ASP A 465 -19.68 11.00 15.84
CA ASP A 465 -19.53 11.55 17.18
C ASP A 465 -19.03 12.99 17.00
N THR A 466 -20.00 13.92 16.92
CA THR A 466 -19.88 15.38 17.19
C THR A 466 -19.90 16.47 16.07
N SER A 467 -19.98 16.23 14.74
CA SER A 467 -20.35 17.18 13.61
C SER A 467 -19.88 16.63 12.22
N PRO A 468 -20.34 17.02 10.97
CA PRO A 468 -21.56 17.63 10.40
C PRO A 468 -22.39 16.61 9.51
N LEU A 469 -23.26 17.08 8.60
CA LEU A 469 -24.03 16.26 7.62
C LEU A 469 -23.18 15.23 6.85
N PRO A 470 -23.73 14.10 6.37
CA PRO A 470 -23.02 13.15 5.52
C PRO A 470 -22.43 13.84 4.28
N ARG A 471 -21.21 13.45 3.88
CA ARG A 471 -20.57 13.91 2.63
C ARG A 471 -20.87 13.02 1.44
N ILE A 472 -21.27 11.78 1.73
CA ILE A 472 -21.54 10.74 0.74
C ILE A 472 -22.87 10.09 1.07
N GLY A 473 -23.72 10.07 0.06
CA GLY A 473 -24.99 9.39 0.08
C GLY A 473 -25.08 8.40 -1.07
N GLU A 474 -26.08 7.54 -0.99
CA GLU A 474 -26.45 6.64 -2.05
C GLU A 474 -27.97 6.66 -2.20
N ILE A 475 -28.42 6.59 -3.44
CA ILE A 475 -29.80 6.34 -3.82
C ILE A 475 -29.84 5.25 -4.89
N ALA A 476 -30.73 4.29 -4.73
CA ALA A 476 -30.95 3.19 -5.67
C ALA A 476 -32.41 3.22 -6.12
N ILE A 477 -32.65 3.31 -7.43
CA ILE A 477 -34.00 3.45 -7.99
C ILE A 477 -34.40 2.19 -8.76
N ASN A 478 -35.61 1.67 -8.52
CA ASN A 478 -36.13 0.53 -9.27
C ASN A 478 -36.53 0.95 -10.70
N ALA A 479 -35.75 0.53 -11.69
CA ALA A 479 -35.92 0.89 -13.09
C ALA A 479 -37.18 0.30 -13.75
N ILE A 480 -37.72 -0.79 -13.21
CA ILE A 480 -38.89 -1.49 -13.77
C ILE A 480 -40.20 -1.12 -13.07
N ASP A 481 -40.16 -0.30 -12.02
CA ASP A 481 -41.37 0.15 -11.34
C ASP A 481 -42.21 1.02 -12.31
N ASN A 482 -43.48 0.64 -12.46
CA ASN A 482 -44.46 1.37 -13.28
C ASN A 482 -44.66 2.82 -12.81
N ALA A 483 -44.37 3.13 -11.55
CA ALA A 483 -44.42 4.48 -11.00
C ALA A 483 -43.35 5.40 -11.64
N MET A 484 -42.22 4.87 -12.12
CA MET A 484 -41.07 5.62 -12.68
C MET A 484 -41.27 6.15 -14.11
N LYS A 485 -42.52 6.27 -14.54
CA LYS A 485 -42.91 6.70 -15.90
C LYS A 485 -43.26 8.19 -16.00
N SER A 486 -43.40 8.89 -14.88
CA SER A 486 -43.71 10.33 -14.88
C SER A 486 -42.61 11.14 -14.20
N ASP A 487 -42.31 12.32 -14.75
CA ASP A 487 -41.31 13.24 -14.22
C ASP A 487 -41.57 13.60 -12.76
N ARG A 488 -42.86 13.77 -12.43
CA ARG A 488 -43.33 14.06 -11.07
C ARG A 488 -42.95 12.96 -10.09
N THR A 489 -43.17 11.68 -10.46
CA THR A 489 -42.81 10.56 -9.59
C THR A 489 -41.30 10.46 -9.40
N ILE A 490 -40.52 10.60 -10.47
CA ILE A 490 -39.05 10.51 -10.43
C ILE A 490 -38.49 11.59 -9.50
N TYR A 491 -38.89 12.84 -9.70
CA TYR A 491 -38.50 13.95 -8.84
C TYR A 491 -38.80 13.67 -7.36
N SER A 492 -40.01 13.16 -7.13
CA SER A 492 -40.53 12.95 -5.79
C SER A 492 -39.82 11.85 -5.03
N ILE A 493 -39.47 10.76 -5.70
CA ILE A 493 -38.74 9.64 -5.11
C ILE A 493 -37.28 10.03 -4.91
N VAL A 494 -36.63 10.63 -5.93
CA VAL A 494 -35.24 11.11 -5.79
C VAL A 494 -35.10 12.03 -4.60
N SER A 495 -35.97 13.02 -4.47
CA SER A 495 -35.90 13.93 -3.34
C SER A 495 -36.12 13.25 -1.98
N HIS A 496 -36.98 12.24 -1.92
CA HIS A 496 -37.17 11.43 -0.71
C HIS A 496 -35.86 10.73 -0.32
N GLU A 497 -35.22 10.05 -1.28
CA GLU A 497 -33.97 9.34 -1.03
C GLU A 497 -32.79 10.28 -0.75
N ILE A 498 -32.76 11.49 -1.33
CA ILE A 498 -31.79 12.54 -0.95
C ILE A 498 -31.95 12.91 0.53
N GLY A 499 -33.18 12.95 1.05
CA GLY A 499 -33.44 13.15 2.47
C GLY A 499 -32.78 12.06 3.34
N HIS A 500 -32.87 10.79 2.92
CA HIS A 500 -32.21 9.68 3.60
C HIS A 500 -30.68 9.72 3.48
N ALA A 501 -30.15 10.10 2.31
CA ALA A 501 -28.73 10.33 2.08
C ALA A 501 -28.16 11.45 2.98
N LEU A 502 -28.97 12.45 3.34
CA LEU A 502 -28.64 13.50 4.31
C LEU A 502 -28.71 13.03 5.77
N GLY A 503 -29.04 11.76 6.03
CA GLY A 503 -29.19 11.20 7.37
C GLY A 503 -30.53 11.52 8.06
N LEU A 504 -31.53 11.96 7.30
CA LEU A 504 -32.87 12.27 7.82
C LEU A 504 -33.75 11.01 7.82
N LEU A 505 -34.38 10.69 8.96
CA LEU A 505 -35.33 9.59 9.09
C LEU A 505 -36.71 10.12 9.54
N GLY A 506 -37.79 9.41 9.19
CA GLY A 506 -39.16 9.74 9.64
C GLY A 506 -39.93 10.78 8.80
N LEU A 507 -39.48 11.09 7.59
CA LEU A 507 -40.14 12.03 6.67
C LEU A 507 -41.35 11.38 5.97
N ASN A 508 -42.58 11.80 6.28
CA ASN A 508 -43.79 11.55 5.46
C ASN A 508 -44.41 12.88 4.97
N TYR A 509 -45.02 12.92 3.78
CA TYR A 509 -45.56 14.14 3.16
C TYR A 509 -47.09 14.10 2.94
N THR A 510 -47.81 15.18 3.25
CA THR A 510 -49.23 15.38 2.95
C THR A 510 -49.45 16.67 2.16
N GLY A 511 -49.25 16.64 0.83
CA GLY A 511 -49.76 17.60 -0.16
C GLY A 511 -49.39 19.09 0.02
N SER A 512 -48.60 19.42 1.03
CA SER A 512 -48.14 20.77 1.39
C SER A 512 -47.23 20.78 2.64
N GLN A 513 -47.10 19.67 3.39
CA GLN A 513 -46.40 19.61 4.68
C GLN A 513 -45.71 18.25 4.90
N PHE A 514 -44.62 18.23 5.67
CA PHE A 514 -44.00 17.01 6.20
C PHE A 514 -44.55 16.72 7.61
N VAL A 515 -44.88 15.46 7.91
CA VAL A 515 -45.44 14.98 9.18
C VAL A 515 -44.73 13.70 9.64
N THR A 516 -44.60 13.51 10.95
CA THR A 516 -43.97 12.34 11.57
C THR A 516 -44.97 11.19 11.78
N GLN A 517 -44.90 10.15 10.93
CA GLN A 517 -45.59 8.81 10.95
C GLN A 517 -47.14 8.75 11.06
N VAL A 518 -47.90 7.88 10.37
CA VAL A 518 -47.76 6.46 10.00
C VAL A 518 -48.52 6.18 8.69
N GLY A 519 -47.97 5.36 7.79
CA GLY A 519 -48.72 4.75 6.68
C GLY A 519 -48.11 5.00 5.30
N ASN A 520 -47.81 3.91 4.60
CA ASN A 520 -47.06 3.84 3.34
C ASN A 520 -47.50 4.83 2.24
N SER A 521 -46.49 5.22 1.47
CA SER A 521 -46.49 6.00 0.21
C SER A 521 -46.69 7.51 0.35
N SER A 522 -45.68 8.31 -0.05
CA SER A 522 -45.81 9.45 -1.01
C SER A 522 -44.75 10.57 -0.86
N PHE A 523 -43.97 10.76 -1.93
CA PHE A 523 -43.62 11.94 -2.76
C PHE A 523 -43.30 13.37 -2.23
N PHE A 524 -42.22 13.99 -2.76
CA PHE A 524 -41.85 15.43 -2.66
C PHE A 524 -42.38 16.27 -3.84
N THR A 525 -43.09 17.39 -3.59
CA THR A 525 -43.55 18.29 -4.67
C THR A 525 -42.54 19.37 -4.98
N GLY A 526 -41.94 19.28 -6.16
CA GLY A 526 -41.06 20.30 -6.74
C GLY A 526 -41.79 21.16 -7.75
N PRO A 527 -41.05 21.87 -8.61
CA PRO A 527 -41.63 22.71 -9.66
C PRO A 527 -42.43 21.92 -10.72
N TYR A 528 -42.42 20.58 -10.66
CA TYR A 528 -43.30 19.68 -11.41
C TYR A 528 -44.64 19.40 -10.70
N SER A 529 -45.01 20.22 -9.71
CA SER A 529 -46.29 20.17 -9.00
C SER A 529 -47.47 20.47 -9.91
#